data_AF-A0A9E0CJP3-F1
#
_entry.id   AF-A0A9E0CJP3-F1
#
_cell.length_a   1.000
_cell.length_b   1.000
_cell.length_c   1.000
_cell.angle_alpha   90.00
_cell.angle_beta   90.00
_cell.angle_gamma   90.00
#
_symmetry.space_group_name_H-M   'P 1'
#
loop_
_entity.id
_entity.type
_entity.pdbx_description
1 polymer ?
#
loop_
_entity_poly.entity_id
_entity_poly.type
_entity_poly.pdbx_seq_one_letter_code
_entity_poly.pdbx_strand_id
1 'polypeptide(L)'
;MKVANGEKRILQSWQVKQKNTGANFKYEYSYEEIGLLLQKFVTAWRVEIEKYFLLVLFNFLFSNGDAHLKIFSLLESSKGDYLLNPAYYLANTRLHVDDTDFALYKGPFVDDFKSDVFKKSNHVS
;
A
#
# COMPACT_ATOMS: atom_id res chain seq x y z
N MET A 1 -8.57 -16.79 -14.06
CA MET A 1 -8.69 -17.98 -13.20
C MET A 1 -9.87 -17.73 -12.27
N LYS A 2 -10.98 -18.48 -12.40
CA LYS A 2 -12.16 -18.34 -11.53
C LYS A 2 -11.94 -19.19 -10.28
N VAL A 3 -12.17 -18.63 -9.10
CA VAL A 3 -12.33 -19.42 -7.86
C VAL A 3 -13.57 -18.94 -7.12
N ALA A 4 -14.69 -19.63 -7.31
CA ALA A 4 -15.90 -19.44 -6.52
C ALA A 4 -15.77 -20.19 -5.19
N ASN A 5 -15.92 -19.48 -4.07
CA ASN A 5 -16.77 -19.86 -2.93
C ASN A 5 -16.61 -18.85 -1.77
N GLY A 6 -17.73 -18.21 -1.41
CA GLY A 6 -18.23 -18.02 -0.04
C GLY A 6 -17.46 -17.16 0.99
N GLU A 7 -16.14 -17.10 0.93
CA GLU A 7 -15.33 -16.29 1.84
C GLU A 7 -14.93 -15.03 1.11
N LYS A 8 -15.11 -13.87 1.75
CA LYS A 8 -14.78 -12.54 1.19
C LYS A 8 -13.52 -12.65 0.34
N ARG A 9 -13.67 -12.55 -0.98
CA ARG A 9 -12.59 -12.54 -1.95
C ARG A 9 -11.83 -11.22 -1.80
N ILE A 10 -11.07 -11.12 -0.72
CA ILE A 10 -9.93 -10.24 -0.63
C ILE A 10 -9.02 -10.77 -1.71
N LEU A 11 -8.95 -10.10 -2.85
CA LEU A 11 -7.87 -10.38 -3.77
C LEU A 11 -6.59 -10.23 -2.96
N GLN A 12 -5.86 -11.33 -2.83
CA GLN A 12 -4.50 -11.30 -2.33
C GLN A 12 -3.75 -10.27 -3.18
N SER A 13 -3.57 -9.10 -2.56
CA SER A 13 -2.76 -7.97 -2.99
C SER A 13 -1.64 -8.42 -3.92
N TRP A 14 -1.73 -8.04 -5.20
CA TRP A 14 -0.59 -8.04 -6.11
C TRP A 14 0.11 -9.39 -6.31
N GLN A 15 -0.68 -10.46 -6.39
CA GLN A 15 -0.33 -11.88 -6.65
C GLN A 15 0.57 -12.20 -7.86
N VAL A 16 1.20 -11.24 -8.55
CA VAL A 16 2.08 -11.52 -9.70
C VAL A 16 3.46 -12.06 -9.28
N LYS A 17 3.81 -12.08 -7.98
CA LYS A 17 5.11 -12.60 -7.50
C LYS A 17 5.04 -13.77 -6.51
N GLN A 18 3.90 -14.45 -6.35
CA GLN A 18 3.75 -15.45 -5.29
C GLN A 18 4.57 -16.74 -5.43
N LYS A 19 5.36 -16.94 -6.49
CA LYS A 19 6.05 -18.22 -6.64
C LYS A 19 7.45 -18.34 -6.02
N ASN A 20 8.09 -17.28 -5.47
CA ASN A 20 9.47 -17.39 -4.93
C ASN A 20 10.01 -16.18 -4.09
N THR A 21 9.22 -15.47 -3.28
CA THR A 21 9.74 -14.28 -2.53
C THR A 21 9.60 -14.43 -1.02
N GLY A 22 10.69 -14.18 -0.28
CA GLY A 22 10.80 -14.35 1.18
C GLY A 22 9.90 -13.43 2.01
N ALA A 23 9.93 -13.56 3.34
CA ALA A 23 8.98 -12.95 4.29
C ALA A 23 8.71 -11.44 4.14
N ASN A 24 9.66 -10.69 3.56
CA ASN A 24 9.60 -9.24 3.40
C ASN A 24 8.88 -8.75 2.14
N PHE A 25 8.40 -9.65 1.27
CA PHE A 25 7.73 -9.30 0.01
C PHE A 25 6.56 -8.30 0.20
N LYS A 26 5.95 -8.29 1.39
CA LYS A 26 4.82 -7.40 1.74
C LYS A 26 5.21 -5.91 1.82
N TYR A 27 6.50 -5.57 1.76
CA TYR A 27 7.02 -4.20 1.83
C TYR A 27 7.72 -3.74 0.53
N GLU A 28 7.88 -4.61 -0.47
CA GLU A 28 8.75 -4.37 -1.65
C GLU A 28 8.09 -3.54 -2.79
N TYR A 29 7.33 -2.51 -2.45
CA TYR A 29 6.71 -1.59 -3.42
C TYR A 29 7.02 -0.14 -3.05
N SER A 30 6.84 0.78 -3.99
CA SER A 30 6.65 2.20 -3.70
C SER A 30 5.16 2.52 -3.64
N TYR A 31 4.82 3.63 -2.98
CA TYR A 31 3.44 4.13 -2.99
C TYR A 31 3.00 4.48 -4.43
N GLU A 32 3.87 5.09 -5.23
CA GLU A 32 3.59 5.36 -6.64
C GLU A 32 3.31 4.08 -7.46
N GLU A 33 4.07 2.99 -7.27
CA GLU A 33 3.79 1.70 -7.93
C GLU A 33 2.38 1.20 -7.60
N ILE A 34 1.95 1.29 -6.34
CA ILE A 34 0.59 0.89 -5.93
C ILE A 34 -0.46 1.80 -6.58
N GLY A 35 -0.21 3.12 -6.62
CA GLY A 35 -1.10 4.07 -7.30
C GLY A 35 -1.25 3.78 -8.80
N LEU A 36 -0.15 3.48 -9.50
CA LEU A 36 -0.17 3.09 -10.91
C LEU A 36 -0.93 1.78 -11.14
N LEU A 37 -0.79 0.83 -10.21
CA LEU A 37 -1.53 -0.41 -10.29
C LEU A 37 -3.02 -0.21 -10.01
N LEU A 38 -3.39 0.69 -9.10
CA LEU A 38 -4.79 1.10 -8.89
C LEU A 38 -5.40 1.62 -10.18
N GLN A 39 -4.70 2.51 -10.89
CA GLN A 39 -5.13 3.04 -12.19
C GLN A 39 -5.33 1.94 -13.24
N LYS A 40 -4.49 0.90 -13.22
CA LYS A 40 -4.52 -0.20 -14.17
C LYS A 40 -5.67 -1.19 -13.95
N PHE A 41 -6.00 -1.49 -12.69
CA PHE A 41 -6.88 -2.61 -12.34
C PHE A 41 -8.23 -2.21 -11.76
N VAL A 42 -8.39 -0.96 -11.32
CA VAL A 42 -9.65 -0.48 -10.74
C VAL A 42 -10.40 0.38 -11.74
N THR A 43 -11.59 -0.08 -12.16
CA THR A 43 -12.44 0.66 -13.10
C THR A 43 -12.77 2.07 -12.58
N ALA A 44 -13.02 2.20 -11.28
CA ALA A 44 -13.34 3.47 -10.61
C ALA A 44 -12.09 4.19 -10.07
N TRP A 45 -10.89 3.96 -10.63
CA TRP A 45 -9.63 4.44 -10.04
C TRP A 45 -9.60 5.95 -9.80
N ARG A 46 -10.30 6.75 -10.62
CA ARG A 46 -10.37 8.21 -10.48
C ARG A 46 -10.93 8.64 -9.12
N VAL A 47 -11.84 7.86 -8.55
CA VAL A 47 -12.41 8.09 -7.22
C VAL A 47 -11.58 7.40 -6.14
N GLU A 48 -11.11 6.18 -6.44
CA GLU A 48 -10.35 5.38 -5.47
C GLU A 48 -8.93 5.93 -5.21
N ILE A 49 -8.34 6.67 -6.15
CA ILE A 49 -7.00 7.25 -6.00
C ILE A 49 -6.95 8.34 -4.93
N GLU A 50 -8.04 9.09 -4.74
CA GLU A 50 -8.15 10.08 -3.66
C GLU A 50 -8.16 9.39 -2.29
N LYS A 51 -8.94 8.31 -2.15
CA LYS A 51 -8.99 7.50 -0.92
C LYS A 51 -7.62 6.86 -0.62
N TYR A 52 -6.96 6.35 -1.67
CA TYR A 52 -5.62 5.81 -1.58
C TYR A 52 -4.64 6.87 -1.07
N PHE A 53 -4.63 8.05 -1.67
CA PHE A 53 -3.75 9.14 -1.27
C PHE A 53 -3.99 9.59 0.18
N LEU A 54 -5.26 9.73 0.60
CA LEU A 54 -5.61 10.04 1.98
C LEU A 54 -5.09 8.96 2.95
N LEU A 55 -5.15 7.69 2.56
CA LEU A 55 -4.63 6.60 3.38
C LEU A 55 -3.09 6.64 3.48
N VAL A 56 -2.38 6.96 2.39
CA VAL A 56 -0.92 7.14 2.43
C VAL A 56 -0.55 8.29 3.36
N LEU A 57 -1.22 9.44 3.20
CA LEU A 57 -0.99 10.62 4.02
C LEU A 57 -1.29 10.36 5.51
N PHE A 58 -2.39 9.66 5.80
CA PHE A 58 -2.72 9.29 7.17
C PHE A 58 -1.63 8.42 7.79
N ASN A 59 -1.19 7.35 7.12
CA ASN A 59 -0.17 6.46 7.67
C ASN A 59 1.18 7.17 7.87
N PHE A 60 1.51 8.12 6.98
CA PHE A 60 2.68 8.96 7.14
C PHE A 60 2.57 9.86 8.39
N LEU A 61 1.49 10.63 8.53
CA LEU A 61 1.30 11.58 9.63
C LEU A 61 1.18 10.90 11.00
N PHE A 62 0.63 9.69 11.04
CA PHE A 62 0.45 8.92 12.28
C PHE A 62 1.63 7.99 12.57
N SER A 63 2.70 8.05 11.78
CA SER A 63 3.89 7.21 11.94
C SER A 63 3.55 5.71 12.01
N ASN A 64 2.74 5.23 11.05
CA ASN A 64 2.39 3.83 10.91
C ASN A 64 3.38 3.11 9.98
N GLY A 65 4.49 2.64 10.54
CA GLY A 65 5.50 1.87 9.80
C GLY A 65 5.15 0.41 9.55
N ASP A 66 3.98 -0.10 10.00
CA ASP A 66 3.44 -1.39 9.57
C ASP A 66 2.36 -1.26 8.48
N ALA A 67 2.31 -0.11 7.81
CA ALA A 67 1.45 0.15 6.65
C ALA A 67 1.83 -0.63 5.38
N HIS A 68 1.91 -1.97 5.46
CA HIS A 68 2.32 -2.85 4.38
C HIS A 68 1.23 -3.11 3.33
N LEU A 69 1.57 -3.78 2.21
CA LEU A 69 0.69 -3.98 1.04
C LEU A 69 -0.75 -4.43 1.32
N LYS A 70 -1.01 -5.23 2.35
CA LYS A 70 -2.38 -5.66 2.68
C LYS A 70 -3.31 -4.51 3.08
N ILE A 71 -2.77 -3.41 3.62
CA ILE A 71 -3.54 -2.22 3.98
C ILE A 71 -4.03 -1.49 2.72
N PHE A 72 -3.32 -1.64 1.59
CA PHE A 72 -3.69 -1.13 0.28
C PHE A 72 -4.34 -2.19 -0.63
N SER A 73 -4.95 -3.22 -0.04
CA SER A 73 -5.58 -4.30 -0.80
C SER A 73 -6.89 -3.86 -1.46
N LEU A 74 -7.33 -4.64 -2.46
CA LEU A 74 -8.58 -4.45 -3.17
C LEU A 74 -9.60 -5.52 -2.78
N LEU A 75 -10.86 -5.12 -2.68
CA LEU A 75 -12.01 -6.01 -2.53
C LEU A 75 -12.72 -6.16 -3.87
N GLU A 76 -13.03 -7.40 -4.25
CA GLU A 76 -13.94 -7.67 -5.36
C GLU A 76 -15.37 -7.42 -4.92
N SER A 77 -16.10 -6.58 -5.66
CA SER A 77 -17.53 -6.36 -5.47
C SER A 77 -18.35 -7.51 -6.06
N SER A 78 -19.63 -7.61 -5.69
CA SER A 78 -20.56 -8.59 -6.27
C SER A 78 -20.74 -8.46 -7.79
N LYS A 79 -20.37 -7.30 -8.36
CA LYS A 79 -20.41 -7.03 -9.81
C LYS A 79 -19.08 -7.34 -10.52
N GLY A 80 -18.06 -7.80 -9.80
CA GLY A 80 -16.76 -8.18 -10.35
C GLY A 80 -15.78 -7.02 -10.57
N ASP A 81 -16.13 -5.80 -10.16
CA ASP A 81 -15.23 -4.66 -10.06
C ASP A 81 -14.42 -4.69 -8.76
N TYR A 82 -13.33 -3.92 -8.72
CA TYR A 82 -12.44 -3.84 -7.58
C TYR A 82 -12.49 -2.46 -6.93
N LEU A 83 -12.55 -2.43 -5.60
CA LEU A 83 -12.55 -1.20 -4.80
C LEU A 83 -11.47 -1.29 -3.73
N LEU A 84 -10.97 -0.14 -3.26
CA LEU A 84 -10.04 -0.12 -2.14
C LEU A 84 -10.71 -0.70 -0.90
N ASN A 85 -10.00 -1.60 -0.23
CA ASN A 85 -10.46 -2.17 1.02
C ASN A 85 -10.56 -1.08 2.10
N PRO A 86 -11.63 -1.02 2.92
CA PRO A 86 -11.63 -0.19 4.11
C PRO A 86 -10.40 -0.49 4.96
N ALA A 87 -9.61 0.54 5.29
CA ALA A 87 -8.38 0.35 6.04
C ALA A 87 -8.68 -0.22 7.44
N TYR A 88 -8.21 -1.44 7.71
CA TYR A 88 -8.52 -2.15 8.95
C TYR A 88 -7.44 -2.01 10.03
N TYR A 89 -6.25 -1.49 9.70
CA TYR A 89 -5.14 -1.38 10.65
C TYR A 89 -4.47 -0.02 10.57
N LEU A 90 -4.81 0.86 11.52
CA LEU A 90 -4.30 2.21 11.66
C LEU A 90 -3.72 2.32 13.07
N ALA A 91 -2.39 2.26 13.20
CA ALA A 91 -1.69 2.30 14.48
C ALA A 91 -0.44 3.17 14.37
N ASN A 92 -0.08 3.88 15.44
CA ASN A 92 1.20 4.58 15.52
C ASN A 92 2.25 3.59 16.04
N THR A 93 3.05 3.04 15.14
CA THR A 93 4.06 2.03 15.49
C THR A 93 5.28 2.66 16.14
N ARG A 94 5.57 3.93 15.83
CA ARG A 94 6.70 4.68 16.39
C ARG A 94 6.63 4.90 17.91
N LEU A 95 5.45 4.74 18.51
CA LEU A 95 5.30 4.70 19.98
C LEU A 95 5.94 3.46 20.63
N HIS A 96 6.07 2.37 19.88
CA HIS A 96 6.49 1.07 20.39
C HIS A 96 7.88 0.65 19.89
N VAL A 97 8.30 1.11 18.71
CA VAL A 97 9.57 0.77 18.07
C VAL A 97 10.19 1.99 17.40
N ASP A 98 11.51 1.96 17.21
CA ASP A 98 12.17 2.94 16.34
C ASP A 98 11.89 2.56 14.89
N ASP A 99 11.09 3.37 14.21
CA ASP A 99 10.52 3.06 12.90
C ASP A 99 10.95 4.09 11.85
N THR A 100 10.87 3.67 10.59
CA THR A 100 11.13 4.53 9.44
C THR A 100 9.93 5.42 9.12
N ASP A 101 10.15 6.50 8.39
CA ASP A 101 9.07 7.43 8.03
C ASP A 101 8.01 6.81 7.09
N PHE A 102 8.36 5.73 6.39
CA PHE A 102 7.50 5.02 5.46
C PHE A 102 7.58 3.51 5.66
N ALA A 103 6.42 2.85 5.73
CA ALA A 103 6.35 1.39 5.87
C ALA A 103 6.90 0.62 4.65
N LEU A 104 6.73 1.17 3.44
CA LEU A 104 7.14 0.53 2.20
C LEU A 104 8.59 0.86 1.85
N TYR A 105 9.39 -0.15 1.54
CA TYR A 105 10.85 -0.02 1.43
C TYR A 105 11.34 0.85 0.27
N LYS A 106 10.56 0.98 -0.81
CA LYS A 106 10.90 1.87 -1.92
C LYS A 106 10.39 3.30 -1.71
N GLY A 107 9.71 3.56 -0.60
CA GLY A 107 9.22 4.89 -0.27
C GLY A 107 8.18 5.44 -1.27
N PRO A 108 8.10 6.77 -1.43
CA PRO A 108 7.03 7.42 -2.19
C PRO A 108 7.09 7.19 -3.70
N PHE A 109 8.27 7.20 -4.31
CA PHE A 109 8.43 7.33 -5.77
C PHE A 109 9.09 6.12 -6.42
N VAL A 110 8.70 5.82 -7.66
CA VAL A 110 9.26 4.68 -8.42
C VAL A 110 10.72 4.86 -8.81
N ASP A 111 11.16 6.12 -8.91
CA ASP A 111 12.50 6.52 -9.34
C ASP A 111 13.48 6.73 -8.18
N ASP A 112 13.10 6.34 -6.95
CA ASP A 112 13.87 6.56 -5.72
C ASP A 112 14.20 8.05 -5.48
N PHE A 113 13.34 8.97 -5.94
CA PHE A 113 13.53 10.40 -5.69
C PHE A 113 13.63 10.70 -4.18
N LYS A 114 14.66 11.46 -3.81
CA LYS A 114 14.92 11.94 -2.45
C LYS A 114 15.15 13.44 -2.46
N SER A 115 14.44 14.15 -1.57
CA SER A 115 14.68 15.58 -1.36
C SER A 115 16.06 15.82 -0.74
N ASP A 116 16.59 17.03 -0.87
CA ASP A 116 17.89 17.38 -0.28
C ASP A 116 17.87 17.35 1.25
N VAL A 117 16.69 17.53 1.86
CA VAL A 117 16.50 17.37 3.30
C VAL A 117 16.66 15.90 3.68
N PHE A 118 15.93 15.00 2.99
CA PHE A 118 15.99 13.57 3.25
C PHE A 118 17.42 13.02 3.08
N LYS A 119 18.16 13.47 2.07
CA LYS A 119 19.57 13.08 1.86
C LYS A 119 20.49 13.45 3.03
N LYS A 120 20.14 14.47 3.81
CA LYS A 120 20.96 14.96 4.94
C LYS A 120 20.54 14.34 6.27
N SER A 121 19.24 14.21 6.51
CA SER A 121 18.70 13.78 7.80
C SER A 121 18.26 12.32 7.83
N ASN A 122 18.13 11.66 6.67
CA ASN A 122 17.42 10.39 6.50
C ASN A 122 15.93 10.46 6.95
N HIS A 123 15.38 11.68 7.01
CA HIS A 123 14.00 11.94 7.40
C HIS A 123 13.32 12.92 6.44
N VAL A 124 12.02 12.72 6.22
CA VAL A 124 11.20 13.67 5.45
C VAL A 124 10.80 14.84 6.34
N SER A 125 11.64 15.89 6.30
CA SER A 125 11.56 17.18 7.02
C SER A 125 11.66 17.14 8.53
#